data_AF-A0A6N6K5B7-F1
#
_entry.id   AF-A0A6N6K5B7-F1
#
_cell.length_a   1.000
_cell.length_b   1.000
_cell.length_c   1.000
_cell.angle_alpha   90.00
_cell.angle_beta   90.00
_cell.angle_gamma   90.00
#
_symmetry.space_group_name_H-M   'P 1'
#
loop_
_entity.id
_entity.type
_entity.pdbx_description
1 polymer ?
#
loop_
_entity_poly.entity_id
_entity_poly.type
_entity_poly.pdbx_seq_one_letter_code
_entity_poly.pdbx_strand_id
1 'polypeptide(L)' 'MPPAINTDASKHEKGQISRIVQEMFGEAEFWLVNE' A
#
# COMPACT_ATOMS: atom_id res chain seq x y z
N MET A 1 -2.05 -12.78 -6.65
CA MET A 1 -1.93 -12.69 -5.17
C MET A 1 -1.37 -11.30 -4.90
N PRO A 2 -1.99 -10.46 -4.07
CA PRO A 2 -1.45 -9.13 -3.77
C PRO A 2 -0.03 -9.26 -3.19
N PRO A 3 0.86 -8.28 -3.42
CA PRO A 3 2.22 -8.32 -2.92
C PRO A 3 2.23 -8.54 -1.41
N ALA A 4 2.96 -9.55 -0.95
CA ALA A 4 3.10 -9.83 0.47
C ALA A 4 4.01 -8.75 1.08
N ILE A 5 3.47 -7.98 2.03
CA ILE A 5 4.20 -6.94 2.74
C ILE A 5 5.11 -7.61 3.77
N ASN A 6 6.42 -7.62 3.49
CA ASN A 6 7.43 -8.24 4.33
C ASN A 6 7.83 -7.30 5.49
N THR A 7 6.95 -7.19 6.48
CA THR A 7 7.17 -6.41 7.71
C THR A 7 7.06 -7.30 8.96
N ASP A 8 7.60 -6.83 10.08
CA ASP A 8 7.45 -7.44 11.41
C ASP A 8 6.11 -7.10 12.10
N ALA A 9 5.26 -6.29 11.44
CA ALA A 9 3.95 -5.91 11.94
C ALA A 9 3.01 -7.11 12.17
N SER A 10 2.10 -6.97 13.15
CA SER A 10 1.09 -7.99 13.45
C SER A 10 0.17 -8.23 12.26
N LYS A 11 -0.57 -9.36 12.28
CA LYS A 11 -1.54 -9.68 11.22
C LYS A 11 -2.59 -8.57 11.01
N HIS A 12 -3.01 -7.92 12.11
CA HIS A 12 -3.97 -6.82 12.06
C HIS A 12 -3.38 -5.60 11.35
N GLU A 13 -2.18 -5.19 11.76
CA GLU A 13 -1.46 -4.05 11.17
C GLU A 13 -1.10 -4.31 9.70
N LYS A 14 -0.66 -5.53 9.35
CA LYS A 14 -0.43 -5.93 7.96
C LYS A 14 -1.66 -5.77 7.08
N GLY A 15 -2.85 -6.06 7.60
CA GLY A 15 -4.11 -5.83 6.90
C GLY A 15 -4.36 -4.35 6.62
N GLN A 16 -4.13 -3.49 7.62
CA GLN A 16 -4.26 -2.04 7.47
C GLN A 16 -3.22 -1.47 6.48
N ILE A 17 -1.96 -1.86 6.61
CA ILE A 17 -0.89 -1.43 5.70
C ILE A 17 -1.18 -1.88 4.27
N SER A 18 -1.64 -3.12 4.07
CA SER A 18 -2.00 -3.61 2.73
C SER A 18 -3.10 -2.77 2.10
N ARG A 19 -4.12 -2.39 2.88
CA ARG A 19 -5.19 -1.51 2.40
C ARG A 19 -4.67 -0.14 1.99
N ILE A 20 -3.88 0.50 2.86
CA ILE A 20 -3.33 1.84 2.59
C ILE A 20 -2.43 1.83 1.37
N VAL A 21 -1.55 0.83 1.23
CA VAL A 21 -0.68 0.71 0.05
C VAL A 21 -1.50 0.56 -1.24
N GLN A 22 -2.59 -0.21 -1.22
CA GLN A 22 -3.48 -0.32 -2.39
C GLN A 22 -4.15 1.02 -2.73
N GLU A 23 -4.61 1.77 -1.73
CA GLU A 23 -5.19 3.10 -1.91
C GLU A 23 -4.15 4.08 -2.52
N MET A 24 -2.92 4.08 -2.00
CA MET A 24 -1.82 4.90 -2.53
C MET A 24 -1.47 4.57 -3.99
N PHE A 25 -1.48 3.28 -4.37
CA PHE A 25 -1.29 2.88 -5.76
C PHE A 25 -2.44 3.33 -6.65
N GLY A 26 -3.68 3.31 -6.16
CA GLY A 26 -4.85 3.81 -6.90
C GLY A 26 -4.78 5.32 -7.16
N GLU A 27 -4.17 6.06 -6.25
CA GLU A 27 -3.95 7.51 -6.38
C GLU A 27 -2.61 7.87 -7.01
N ALA A 28 -1.79 6.89 -7.41
CA ALA A 28 -0.43 7.13 -7.88
C ALA A 28 -0.41 8.11 -9.06
N GLU A 29 -1.34 8.01 -10.01
CA GLU A 29 -1.48 8.93 -11.15
C GLU A 29 -1.85 10.36 -10.74
N PHE A 30 -2.55 10.55 -9.61
CA PHE A 30 -2.89 11.87 -9.09
C PHE A 30 -1.67 12.53 -8.41
N TRP A 31 -0.87 11.74 -7.71
CA TRP A 31 0.33 12.20 -7.03
C TRP A 31 1.58 12.25 -7.94
N LEU A 32 1.57 11.55 -9.09
CA LEU A 32 2.61 11.63 -10.10
C LEU A 32 2.55 13.00 -10.80
N VAL A 33 3.20 14.01 -10.22
CA VAL A 33 3.47 15.25 -10.92
C VAL A 33 4.58 14.98 -11.92
N ASN A 34 4.26 15.02 -13.21
CA ASN A 34 5.26 14.98 -14.27
C ASN A 34 6.07 16.30 -14.22
N GLU A 35 7.39 16.22 -14.04
CA GLU A 35 8.30 17.38 -14.11
C GLU A 35 8.35 17.99 -15.52
#